data_AF-A0AAD2JLF6-F1
#
_entry.id   AF-A0AAD2JLF6-F1
#
_cell.length_a   1.000
_cell.length_b   1.000
_cell.length_c   1.000
_cell.angle_alpha   90.00
_cell.angle_beta   90.00
_cell.angle_gamma   90.00
#
_symmetry.space_group_name_H-M   'P 1'
#
loop_
_entity.id
_entity.type
_entity.pdbx_description
1 polymer ?
#
loop_
_entity_poly.entity_id
_entity_poly.type
_entity_poly.pdbx_seq_one_letter_code
_entity_poly.pdbx_strand_id
1 'polypeptide(L)'
;MGGTSSKSESKKKAPGGTISQVDKAMLDLKNARDRLKRYQKKLEQDDERIVARAKNAKKEGQTKNALNLLRLRKMKQKEVDSVSAQLLTVEQMVQTIDSKQNEAQVLAAMAKGKDSLQKMHEETSVEDVLDLMDSITEQNEVEKEISSILEGVPTTLSVDDEAAVEAELEAMMREMQGDSSMDTTLPVAPETTPLPIAPTDKLPDAVTTETEGRTAVAS
;
A
#
# COMPACT_ATOMS: atom_id res chain seq x y z
N MET A 1 70.86 4.18 34.26
CA MET A 1 70.87 4.17 32.78
C MET A 1 69.51 3.67 32.31
N GLY A 2 68.71 4.56 31.73
CA GLY A 2 67.30 4.31 31.39
C GLY A 2 67.15 3.48 30.12
N GLY A 3 66.34 2.43 30.21
CA GLY A 3 65.85 1.68 29.06
C GLY A 3 64.59 2.34 28.52
N THR A 4 64.66 2.82 27.28
CA THR A 4 63.57 3.44 26.54
C THR A 4 62.52 2.39 26.18
N SER A 5 61.36 2.42 26.85
CA SER A 5 60.17 1.70 26.40
C SER A 5 59.62 2.36 25.14
N SER A 6 59.92 1.78 23.98
CA SER A 6 59.28 2.09 22.71
C SER A 6 57.82 1.61 22.74
N LYS A 7 56.93 2.51 23.12
CA LYS A 7 55.47 2.34 23.03
C LYS A 7 55.07 2.30 21.56
N SER A 8 54.74 1.11 21.07
CA SER A 8 54.14 0.94 19.75
C SER A 8 52.72 1.50 19.76
N GLU A 9 52.57 2.72 19.27
CA GLU A 9 51.26 3.27 18.93
C GLU A 9 50.69 2.50 17.73
N SER A 10 49.81 1.55 18.02
CA SER A 10 48.95 0.91 17.03
C SER A 10 48.00 1.96 16.46
N LYS A 11 48.37 2.51 15.29
CA LYS A 11 47.52 3.34 14.43
C LYS A 11 46.16 2.66 14.26
N LYS A 12 45.12 3.23 14.88
CA LYS A 12 43.73 2.87 14.63
C LYS A 12 43.42 3.10 13.15
N LYS A 13 43.19 2.01 12.41
CA LYS A 13 42.57 2.05 11.08
C LYS A 13 41.24 2.79 11.20
N ALA A 14 40.99 3.71 10.26
CA ALA A 14 39.71 4.37 10.09
C ALA A 14 38.56 3.35 10.02
N PRO A 15 37.34 3.69 10.49
CA PRO A 15 36.20 2.80 10.36
C PRO A 15 35.78 2.76 8.89
N GLY A 16 36.40 1.87 8.12
CA GLY A 16 35.85 1.45 6.84
C GLY A 16 34.45 0.91 7.09
N GLY A 17 33.47 1.43 6.34
CA GLY A 17 32.04 1.19 6.53
C GLY A 17 31.74 -0.24 6.95
N THR A 18 31.19 -0.39 8.15
CA THR A 18 30.81 -1.69 8.70
C THR A 18 29.71 -2.26 7.81
N ILE A 19 30.06 -3.25 6.99
CA ILE A 19 29.12 -4.02 6.17
C ILE A 19 28.02 -4.52 7.11
N SER A 20 26.76 -4.17 6.82
CA SER A 20 25.65 -4.60 7.65
C SER A 20 25.54 -6.13 7.62
N GLN A 21 25.06 -6.74 8.70
CA GLN A 21 24.80 -8.19 8.71
C GLN A 21 23.84 -8.58 7.58
N VAL A 22 22.91 -7.67 7.24
CA VAL A 22 21.97 -7.87 6.13
C VAL A 22 22.67 -7.84 4.78
N ASP A 23 23.64 -6.94 4.56
CA ASP A 23 24.41 -6.88 3.32
C ASP A 23 25.24 -8.15 3.11
N LYS A 24 25.80 -8.69 4.20
CA LYS A 24 26.53 -9.97 4.17
C LYS A 24 25.60 -11.13 3.82
N ALA A 25 24.41 -11.19 4.43
CA ALA A 25 23.41 -12.21 4.11
C ALA A 25 22.94 -12.12 2.65
N MET A 26 22.74 -10.90 2.14
CA MET A 26 22.37 -10.67 0.75
C MET A 26 23.48 -11.10 -0.22
N LEU A 27 24.74 -10.83 0.12
CA LEU A 27 25.89 -11.30 -0.65
C LEU A 27 25.95 -12.83 -0.69
N ASP A 28 25.73 -13.49 0.45
CA ASP A 28 25.73 -14.95 0.55
C ASP A 28 24.60 -15.58 -0.28
N LEU A 29 23.39 -14.99 -0.27
CA LEU A 29 22.28 -15.42 -1.11
C LEU A 29 22.56 -15.22 -2.61
N LYS A 30 23.16 -14.09 -3.00
CA LYS A 30 23.58 -13.84 -4.39
C LYS A 30 24.63 -14.86 -4.84
N ASN A 31 25.60 -15.17 -3.98
CA ASN A 31 26.60 -16.21 -4.23
C ASN A 31 25.95 -17.60 -4.37
N ALA A 32 24.97 -17.93 -3.53
CA ALA A 32 24.21 -19.18 -3.63
C ALA A 32 23.44 -19.28 -4.95
N ARG A 33 22.74 -18.20 -5.35
CA ARG A 33 22.04 -18.12 -6.64
C ARG A 33 23.00 -18.37 -7.81
N ASP A 34 24.16 -17.73 -7.81
CA ASP A 34 25.13 -17.87 -8.91
C ASP A 34 25.74 -19.28 -8.94
N ARG A 35 25.93 -19.92 -7.78
CA ARG A 35 26.32 -21.34 -7.69
C ARG A 35 25.24 -22.24 -8.27
N LEU A 36 23.97 -22.02 -7.93
CA LEU A 36 22.84 -22.78 -8.47
C LEU A 36 22.72 -22.62 -9.99
N LYS A 37 22.86 -21.40 -10.53
CA LYS A 37 22.86 -21.15 -11.99
C LYS A 37 24.00 -21.88 -12.70
N ARG A 38 25.21 -21.85 -12.14
CA ARG A 38 26.34 -22.62 -12.67
C ARG A 38 26.08 -24.13 -12.61
N TYR A 39 25.43 -24.60 -11.56
CA TYR A 39 25.08 -26.02 -11.41
C TYR A 39 24.01 -26.46 -12.42
N GLN A 40 22.96 -25.67 -12.60
CA GLN A 40 21.93 -25.86 -13.63
C GLN A 40 22.54 -25.99 -15.02
N LYS A 41 23.43 -25.07 -15.41
CA LYS A 41 24.13 -25.13 -16.70
C LYS A 41 24.97 -26.40 -16.87
N LYS A 42 25.59 -26.90 -15.79
CA LYS A 42 26.32 -28.18 -15.84
C LYS A 42 25.36 -29.36 -16.03
N LEU A 43 24.23 -29.37 -15.35
CA LEU A 43 23.20 -30.40 -15.51
C LEU A 43 22.62 -30.42 -16.93
N GLU A 44 22.41 -29.25 -17.55
CA GLU A 44 21.97 -29.14 -18.95
C GLU A 44 23.01 -29.75 -19.92
N GLN A 45 24.30 -29.40 -19.75
CA GLN A 45 25.38 -30.00 -20.54
C GLN A 45 25.47 -31.52 -20.38
N ASP A 46 25.21 -32.01 -19.16
CA ASP A 46 25.18 -33.45 -18.90
C ASP A 46 23.95 -34.12 -19.52
N ASP A 47 22.77 -33.47 -19.57
CA ASP A 47 21.60 -33.98 -20.31
C ASP A 47 21.94 -34.15 -21.79
N GLU A 48 22.53 -33.14 -22.41
CA GLU A 48 22.95 -33.18 -23.82
C GLU A 48 23.92 -34.33 -24.10
N ARG A 49 24.91 -34.53 -23.22
CA ARG A 49 25.87 -35.66 -23.31
C ARG A 49 25.18 -37.00 -23.16
N ILE A 50 24.25 -37.15 -22.23
CA ILE A 50 23.48 -38.39 -22.03
C ILE A 50 22.64 -38.68 -23.27
N VAL A 51 21.98 -37.67 -23.84
CA VAL A 51 21.18 -37.81 -25.07
C VAL A 51 22.06 -38.24 -26.24
N ALA A 52 23.23 -37.63 -26.43
CA ALA A 52 24.17 -38.01 -27.48
C ALA A 52 24.64 -39.47 -27.32
N ARG A 53 25.02 -39.88 -26.10
CA ARG A 53 25.41 -41.26 -25.80
C ARG A 53 24.27 -42.25 -26.02
N ALA A 54 23.06 -41.91 -25.62
CA ALA A 54 21.88 -42.76 -25.82
C ALA A 54 21.57 -42.95 -27.32
N LYS A 55 21.72 -41.89 -28.13
CA LYS A 55 21.58 -41.97 -29.60
C LYS A 55 22.64 -42.89 -30.21
N ASN A 56 23.90 -42.79 -29.77
CA ASN A 56 24.99 -43.63 -30.28
C ASN A 56 24.79 -45.11 -29.87
N ALA A 57 24.48 -45.39 -28.61
CA ALA A 57 24.19 -46.75 -28.14
C ALA A 57 23.02 -47.40 -28.91
N LYS A 58 22.01 -46.60 -29.30
CA LYS A 58 20.91 -47.08 -30.16
C LYS A 58 21.39 -47.44 -31.57
N LYS A 59 22.28 -46.63 -32.17
CA LYS A 59 22.87 -46.92 -33.50
C LYS A 59 23.72 -48.19 -33.50
N GLU A 60 24.42 -48.45 -32.39
CA GLU A 60 25.23 -49.66 -32.18
C GLU A 60 24.42 -50.92 -31.82
N GLY A 61 23.08 -50.83 -31.80
CA GLY A 61 22.20 -51.95 -31.46
C GLY A 61 22.15 -52.30 -29.96
N GLN A 62 22.78 -51.51 -29.09
CA GLN A 62 22.82 -51.73 -27.64
C GLN A 62 21.57 -51.15 -26.94
N THR A 63 20.42 -51.76 -27.20
CA THR A 63 19.10 -51.29 -26.69
C THR A 63 19.03 -51.19 -25.17
N LYS A 64 19.57 -52.19 -24.44
CA LYS A 64 19.60 -52.19 -22.96
C LYS A 64 20.40 -51.01 -22.39
N ASN A 65 21.55 -50.70 -23.01
CA ASN A 65 22.41 -49.59 -22.60
C ASN A 65 21.72 -48.24 -22.85
N ALA A 66 21.11 -48.08 -24.04
CA ALA A 66 20.33 -46.88 -24.36
C ALA A 66 19.16 -46.65 -23.37
N LEU A 67 18.44 -47.70 -22.97
CA LEU A 67 17.40 -47.64 -21.94
C LEU A 67 17.93 -47.16 -20.59
N ASN A 68 19.09 -47.66 -20.16
CA ASN A 68 19.71 -47.24 -18.90
C ASN A 68 20.14 -45.76 -18.93
N LEU A 69 20.69 -45.29 -20.06
CA LEU A 69 21.04 -43.89 -20.25
C LEU A 69 19.79 -42.99 -20.21
N LEU A 70 18.67 -43.40 -20.79
CA LEU A 70 17.41 -42.65 -20.72
C LEU A 70 16.82 -42.61 -19.30
N ARG A 71 17.00 -43.67 -18.50
CA ARG A 71 16.64 -43.65 -17.07
C ARG A 71 17.48 -42.65 -16.29
N LEU A 72 18.79 -42.64 -16.53
CA LEU A 72 19.71 -41.66 -15.93
C LEU A 72 19.33 -40.23 -16.32
N ARG A 73 18.98 -40.02 -17.59
CA ARG A 73 18.46 -38.74 -18.10
C ARG A 73 17.25 -38.26 -17.29
N LYS A 74 16.26 -39.13 -17.09
CA LYS A 74 15.04 -38.79 -16.33
C LYS A 74 15.35 -38.43 -14.87
N MET A 75 16.35 -39.05 -14.25
CA MET A 75 16.81 -38.66 -12.91
C MET A 75 17.47 -37.28 -12.91
N LYS A 76 18.30 -36.98 -13.92
CA LYS A 76 18.95 -35.68 -14.08
C LYS A 76 17.94 -34.56 -14.36
N GLN A 77 16.89 -34.81 -15.13
CA GLN A 77 15.81 -33.86 -15.33
C GLN A 77 15.10 -33.49 -14.02
N LYS A 78 14.79 -34.48 -13.16
CA LYS A 78 14.24 -34.21 -11.82
C LYS A 78 15.19 -33.38 -10.97
N GLU A 79 16.49 -33.58 -11.11
CA GLU A 79 17.50 -32.78 -10.43
C GLU A 79 17.49 -31.32 -10.93
N VAL A 80 17.34 -31.10 -12.24
CA VAL A 80 17.16 -29.75 -12.82
C VAL A 80 15.91 -29.07 -12.26
N ASP A 81 14.79 -29.79 -12.17
CA ASP A 81 13.54 -29.26 -11.60
C ASP A 81 13.75 -28.84 -10.12
N SER A 82 14.43 -29.69 -9.34
CA SER A 82 14.75 -29.40 -7.94
C SER A 82 15.65 -28.16 -7.79
N VAL A 83 16.70 -28.05 -8.62
CA VAL A 83 17.60 -26.88 -8.63
C VAL A 83 16.85 -25.62 -9.06
N SER A 84 15.92 -25.73 -10.01
CA SER A 84 15.09 -24.61 -10.46
C SER A 84 14.16 -24.13 -9.35
N ALA A 85 13.57 -25.05 -8.58
CA ALA A 85 12.77 -24.71 -7.40
C ALA A 85 13.63 -24.03 -6.32
N GLN A 86 14.84 -24.53 -6.04
CA GLN A 86 15.76 -23.90 -5.10
C GLN A 86 16.19 -22.50 -5.56
N LEU A 87 16.41 -22.29 -6.86
CA LEU A 87 16.73 -20.99 -7.42
C LEU A 87 15.60 -19.99 -7.16
N LEU A 88 14.36 -20.39 -7.42
CA LEU A 88 13.18 -19.57 -7.14
C LEU A 88 13.09 -19.20 -5.66
N THR A 89 13.30 -20.16 -4.75
CA THR A 89 13.33 -19.89 -3.31
C THR A 89 14.40 -18.86 -2.95
N VAL A 90 15.61 -18.95 -3.52
CA VAL A 90 16.68 -17.97 -3.27
C VAL A 90 16.32 -16.59 -3.79
N GLU A 91 15.73 -16.49 -4.98
CA GLU A 91 15.29 -15.21 -5.54
C GLU A 91 14.17 -14.57 -4.70
N GLN A 92 13.22 -15.37 -4.21
CA GLN A 92 12.20 -14.92 -3.27
C GLN A 92 12.78 -14.43 -1.94
N MET A 93 13.79 -15.12 -1.39
CA MET A 93 14.45 -14.68 -0.17
C MET A 93 15.16 -13.34 -0.35
N VAL A 94 15.83 -13.13 -1.49
CA VAL A 94 16.46 -11.83 -1.80
C VAL A 94 15.42 -10.73 -1.87
N GLN A 95 14.33 -10.94 -2.63
CA GLN A 95 13.25 -9.96 -2.74
C GLN A 95 12.59 -9.66 -1.39
N THR A 96 12.43 -10.68 -0.54
CA THR A 96 11.87 -10.51 0.80
C THR A 96 12.78 -9.64 1.66
N ILE A 97 14.10 -9.85 1.62
CA ILE A 97 15.06 -9.02 2.36
C ILE A 97 15.01 -7.57 1.87
N ASP A 98 14.98 -7.35 0.55
CA ASP A 98 14.89 -6.01 -0.03
C ASP A 98 13.61 -5.29 0.41
N SER A 99 12.46 -5.97 0.36
CA SER A 99 11.19 -5.42 0.87
C SER A 99 11.27 -5.08 2.35
N LYS A 100 11.88 -5.95 3.18
CA LYS A 100 12.05 -5.69 4.62
C LYS A 100 13.02 -4.56 4.91
N GLN A 101 14.05 -4.37 4.10
CA GLN A 101 14.93 -3.19 4.20
C GLN A 101 14.16 -1.91 3.89
N ASN A 102 13.32 -1.91 2.85
CA ASN A 102 12.48 -0.76 2.52
C ASN A 102 11.45 -0.47 3.61
N GLU A 103 10.77 -1.50 4.14
CA GLU A 103 9.85 -1.37 5.29
C GLU A 103 10.57 -0.75 6.49
N ALA A 104 11.79 -1.20 6.81
CA ALA A 104 12.58 -0.66 7.91
C ALA A 104 12.98 0.80 7.67
N GLN A 105 13.32 1.18 6.43
CA GLN A 105 13.60 2.58 6.08
C GLN A 105 12.37 3.47 6.21
N VAL A 106 11.19 3.00 5.79
CA VAL A 106 9.93 3.73 5.96
C VAL A 106 9.62 3.92 7.44
N LEU A 107 9.76 2.87 8.26
CA LEU A 107 9.58 2.98 9.71
C LEU A 107 10.57 3.97 10.35
N ALA A 108 11.82 3.96 9.92
CA ALA A 108 12.82 4.94 10.40
C ALA A 108 12.46 6.38 9.99
N ALA A 109 11.93 6.58 8.78
CA ALA A 109 11.45 7.88 8.32
C ALA A 109 10.23 8.35 9.12
N MET A 110 9.28 7.45 9.42
CA MET A 110 8.13 7.74 10.28
C MET A 110 8.55 8.09 11.70
N ALA A 111 9.53 7.38 12.27
CA ALA A 111 10.08 7.69 13.59
C ALA A 111 10.71 9.09 13.62
N LYS A 112 11.51 9.43 12.60
CA LYS A 112 12.06 10.78 12.46
C LYS A 112 10.98 11.85 12.29
N GLY A 113 9.91 11.55 11.54
CA GLY A 113 8.75 12.42 11.40
C GLY A 113 8.04 12.65 12.73
N LYS A 114 7.82 11.59 13.52
CA LYS A 114 7.28 11.68 14.88
C LYS A 114 8.15 12.56 15.77
N ASP A 115 9.46 12.34 15.79
CA ASP A 115 10.38 13.14 16.60
C ASP A 115 10.37 14.61 16.18
N SER A 116 10.25 14.91 14.88
CA SER A 116 10.12 16.27 14.37
C SER A 116 8.81 16.92 14.78
N LEU A 117 7.69 16.19 14.70
CA LEU A 117 6.39 16.67 15.16
C LEU A 117 6.41 16.92 16.67
N GLN A 118 7.01 16.02 17.45
CA GLN A 118 7.16 16.20 18.89
C GLN A 118 7.96 17.46 19.22
N LYS A 119 9.06 17.71 18.51
CA LYS A 119 9.83 18.95 18.66
C LYS A 119 9.01 20.18 18.29
N MET A 120 8.24 20.14 17.19
CA MET A 120 7.34 21.25 16.84
C MET A 120 6.26 21.49 17.91
N HIS A 121 5.73 20.42 18.51
CA HIS A 121 4.77 20.52 19.62
C HIS A 121 5.43 21.07 20.90
N GLU A 122 6.69 20.74 21.17
CA GLU A 122 7.46 21.29 22.28
C GLU A 122 7.83 22.77 22.03
N GLU A 123 8.12 23.15 20.78
CA GLU A 123 8.46 24.52 20.35
C GLU A 123 7.22 25.43 20.23
N THR A 124 6.03 24.90 19.89
CA THR A 124 4.75 25.64 19.89
C THR A 124 4.20 25.71 21.32
N SER A 125 5.05 26.13 22.25
CA SER A 125 5.01 25.74 23.64
C SER A 125 3.67 25.99 24.35
N VAL A 126 3.47 25.24 25.43
CA VAL A 126 2.36 25.43 26.37
C VAL A 126 2.26 26.89 26.85
N GLU A 127 3.36 27.66 26.87
CA GLU A 127 3.31 29.10 27.19
C GLU A 127 2.54 29.92 26.14
N ASP A 128 2.73 29.70 24.83
CA ASP A 128 1.95 30.41 23.80
C ASP A 128 0.45 30.07 23.88
N VAL A 129 0.12 28.84 24.30
CA VAL A 129 -1.27 28.41 24.52
C VAL A 129 -1.84 29.02 25.80
N LEU A 130 -1.04 29.14 26.87
CA LEU A 130 -1.46 29.81 28.11
C LEU A 130 -1.65 31.31 27.91
N ASP A 131 -0.72 31.99 27.23
CA ASP A 131 -0.85 33.42 26.90
C ASP A 131 -2.07 33.69 26.00
N LEU A 132 -2.37 32.78 25.07
CA LEU A 132 -3.59 32.86 24.26
C LEU A 132 -4.86 32.63 25.10
N MET A 133 -4.86 31.66 26.03
CA MET A 133 -6.00 31.44 26.92
C MET A 133 -6.23 32.63 27.86
N ASP A 134 -5.17 33.20 28.42
CA ASP A 134 -5.25 34.40 29.26
C ASP A 134 -5.80 35.59 28.45
N SER A 135 -5.31 35.80 27.22
CA SER A 135 -5.84 36.83 26.31
C SER A 135 -7.32 36.63 25.95
N ILE A 136 -7.77 35.38 25.77
CA ILE A 136 -9.18 35.05 25.51
C ILE A 136 -10.04 35.32 26.74
N THR A 137 -9.55 34.99 27.94
CA THR A 137 -10.28 35.28 29.18
C THR A 137 -10.39 36.78 29.43
N GLU A 138 -9.33 37.55 29.19
CA GLU A 138 -9.35 39.01 29.28
C GLU A 138 -10.32 39.61 28.25
N GLN A 139 -10.32 39.13 27.00
CA GLN A 139 -11.29 39.56 25.99
C GLN A 139 -12.74 39.23 26.36
N ASN A 140 -13.01 38.04 26.91
CA ASN A 140 -14.34 37.68 27.40
C ASN A 140 -14.77 38.56 28.59
N GLU A 141 -13.85 38.89 29.48
CA GLU A 141 -14.12 39.80 30.59
C GLU A 141 -14.43 41.21 30.08
N VAL A 142 -13.68 41.70 29.08
CA VAL A 142 -13.96 42.97 28.39
C VAL A 142 -15.31 42.93 27.68
N GLU A 143 -15.66 41.85 26.97
CA GLU A 143 -16.99 41.70 26.36
C GLU A 143 -18.11 41.68 27.40
N LYS A 144 -17.87 41.04 28.55
CA LYS A 144 -18.83 40.99 29.65
C LYS A 144 -18.94 42.34 30.35
N GLU A 145 -17.85 43.09 30.47
CA GLU A 145 -17.85 44.47 30.96
C GLU A 145 -18.59 45.38 29.97
N ILE A 146 -18.34 45.26 28.66
CA ILE A 146 -19.09 45.96 27.62
C ILE A 146 -20.57 45.61 27.70
N SER A 147 -20.92 44.33 27.84
CA SER A 147 -22.30 43.87 27.97
C SER A 147 -22.95 44.41 29.24
N SER A 148 -22.23 44.41 30.36
CA SER A 148 -22.73 44.97 31.63
C SER A 148 -22.87 46.49 31.59
N ILE A 149 -21.97 47.20 30.88
CA ILE A 149 -22.10 48.63 30.62
C ILE A 149 -23.28 48.88 29.67
N LEU A 150 -23.50 48.04 28.65
CA LEU A 150 -24.64 48.14 27.74
C LEU A 150 -25.97 47.85 28.45
N GLU A 151 -26.01 46.89 29.37
CA GLU A 151 -27.17 46.58 30.22
C GLU A 151 -27.42 47.68 31.28
N GLY A 152 -26.36 48.33 31.76
CA GLY A 152 -26.40 49.43 32.72
C GLY A 152 -26.67 50.80 32.08
N VAL A 153 -26.42 50.96 30.77
CA VAL A 153 -27.00 52.04 29.98
C VAL A 153 -28.47 51.68 29.84
N PRO A 154 -29.40 52.46 30.41
CA PRO A 154 -30.78 52.20 30.14
C PRO A 154 -30.96 52.47 28.65
N THR A 155 -31.15 51.41 27.86
CA THR A 155 -31.85 51.49 26.58
C THR A 155 -33.25 51.97 26.91
N THR A 156 -33.35 53.27 27.21
CA THR A 156 -34.60 54.02 27.17
C THR A 156 -34.96 54.16 25.71
N LEU A 157 -35.32 53.02 25.12
CA LEU A 157 -36.23 53.05 24.01
C LEU A 157 -37.49 53.72 24.58
N SER A 158 -37.93 54.82 23.97
CA SER A 158 -39.17 55.46 24.42
C SER A 158 -40.28 54.40 24.40
N VAL A 159 -41.30 54.49 25.26
CA VAL A 159 -42.43 53.54 25.24
C VAL A 159 -43.03 53.40 23.82
N ASP A 160 -42.96 54.48 23.04
CA ASP A 160 -43.36 54.49 21.62
C ASP A 160 -42.44 53.65 20.71
N ASP A 161 -41.14 53.65 20.98
CA ASP A 161 -40.16 52.89 20.22
C ASP A 161 -40.17 51.39 20.62
N GLU A 162 -40.44 51.06 21.91
CA GLU A 162 -40.67 49.66 22.33
C GLU A 162 -41.92 49.07 21.65
N ALA A 163 -43.01 49.84 21.58
CA ALA A 163 -44.21 49.41 20.87
C ALA A 163 -43.99 49.22 19.36
N ALA A 164 -43.14 50.05 18.74
CA ALA A 164 -42.77 49.90 17.33
C ALA A 164 -41.95 48.62 17.07
N VAL A 165 -40.99 48.32 17.95
CA VAL A 165 -40.16 47.10 17.88
C VAL A 165 -41.00 45.84 18.12
N GLU A 166 -41.93 45.88 19.07
CA GLU A 166 -42.82 44.74 19.34
C GLU A 166 -43.81 44.49 18.19
N ALA A 167 -44.30 45.56 17.55
CA ALA A 167 -45.11 45.45 16.33
C ALA A 167 -44.31 44.87 15.15
N GLU A 168 -43.03 45.24 14.99
CA GLU A 168 -42.14 44.68 13.96
C GLU A 168 -41.87 43.18 14.22
N LEU A 169 -41.66 42.80 15.49
CA LEU A 169 -41.51 41.41 15.90
C LEU A 169 -42.78 40.59 15.61
N GLU A 170 -43.96 41.12 15.96
CA GLU A 170 -45.24 40.47 15.63
C GLU A 170 -45.45 40.33 14.12
N ALA A 171 -45.05 41.33 13.32
CA ALA A 171 -45.12 41.27 11.87
C ALA A 171 -44.19 40.18 11.30
N MET A 172 -42.96 40.07 11.81
CA MET A 172 -41.98 39.06 11.38
C MET A 172 -42.41 37.65 11.81
N MET A 173 -43.01 37.50 12.99
CA MET A 173 -43.61 36.24 13.43
C MET A 173 -44.84 35.85 12.59
N ARG A 174 -45.66 36.84 12.19
CA ARG A 174 -46.80 36.61 11.28
C ARG A 174 -46.34 36.29 9.87
N GLU A 175 -45.21 36.80 9.41
CA GLU A 175 -44.58 36.42 8.15
C GLU A 175 -44.02 34.98 8.22
N MET A 176 -43.35 34.61 9.32
CA MET A 176 -42.90 33.23 9.55
C MET A 176 -44.06 32.23 9.72
N GLN A 177 -45.19 32.65 10.28
CA GLN A 177 -46.39 31.82 10.47
C GLN A 177 -47.40 31.96 9.30
N GLY A 178 -47.12 32.85 8.35
CA GLY A 178 -48.00 33.26 7.25
C GLY A 178 -47.63 32.62 5.92
N ASP A 179 -47.42 31.30 5.91
CA ASP A 179 -47.47 30.49 4.68
C ASP A 179 -48.03 29.09 4.98
N SER A 180 -49.16 29.02 5.68
CA SER A 180 -49.85 27.74 5.96
C SER A 180 -51.35 27.75 5.66
N SER A 181 -51.87 28.79 5.00
CA SER A 181 -53.30 28.84 4.69
C SER A 181 -53.69 29.83 3.58
N MET A 182 -53.20 29.62 2.36
CA MET A 182 -53.93 30.05 1.17
C MET A 182 -53.71 29.08 -0.01
N ASP A 183 -54.83 28.48 -0.39
CA ASP A 183 -55.18 28.03 -1.74
C ASP A 183 -54.52 26.77 -2.34
N THR A 184 -55.16 25.64 -2.02
CA THR A 184 -55.40 24.51 -2.91
C THR A 184 -55.68 24.97 -4.35
N THR A 185 -54.84 24.62 -5.33
CA THR A 185 -55.20 23.84 -6.54
C THR A 185 -54.15 23.89 -7.68
N LEU A 186 -53.72 22.68 -8.10
CA LEU A 186 -53.18 22.24 -9.42
C LEU A 186 -51.68 22.47 -9.75
N PRO A 187 -51.04 21.65 -10.64
CA PRO A 187 -51.49 20.43 -11.31
C PRO A 187 -50.58 19.20 -11.11
N VAL A 188 -51.14 18.01 -11.36
CA VAL A 188 -50.42 16.73 -11.49
C VAL A 188 -49.34 16.83 -12.58
N ALA A 189 -48.09 16.52 -12.24
CA ALA A 189 -47.00 16.43 -13.21
C ALA A 189 -47.20 15.21 -14.12
N PRO A 190 -47.05 15.34 -15.45
CA PRO A 190 -47.27 14.24 -16.38
C PRO A 190 -46.15 13.21 -16.28
N GLU A 191 -46.53 11.94 -16.13
CA GLU A 191 -45.66 10.81 -16.44
C GLU A 191 -45.28 10.83 -17.93
N THR A 192 -44.12 10.20 -18.21
CA THR A 192 -43.59 9.76 -19.51
C THR A 192 -42.62 10.70 -20.24
N THR A 193 -41.34 10.34 -20.21
CA THR A 193 -40.62 9.85 -21.41
C THR A 193 -39.25 9.27 -21.02
N PRO A 194 -39.00 7.96 -21.23
CA PRO A 194 -37.69 7.35 -21.01
C PRO A 194 -36.72 7.70 -22.15
N LEU A 195 -35.49 8.08 -21.78
CA LEU A 195 -34.38 8.39 -22.67
C LEU A 195 -34.00 7.17 -23.56
N PRO A 196 -33.56 7.40 -24.81
CA PRO A 196 -33.33 6.33 -25.78
C PRO A 196 -32.10 5.48 -25.42
N ILE A 197 -32.26 4.16 -25.51
CA ILE A 197 -31.24 3.15 -25.24
C ILE A 197 -30.28 3.10 -26.45
N ALA A 198 -28.99 3.34 -26.22
CA ALA A 198 -27.96 3.13 -27.24
C ALA A 198 -27.69 1.62 -27.43
N PRO A 199 -27.51 1.12 -28.68
CA PRO A 199 -27.62 -0.30 -29.00
C PRO A 199 -26.54 -1.22 -28.40
N THR A 200 -26.99 -2.28 -27.73
CA THR A 200 -26.19 -3.45 -27.35
C THR A 200 -26.26 -4.46 -28.49
N ASP A 201 -25.38 -4.34 -29.49
CA ASP A 201 -25.32 -5.32 -30.59
C ASP A 201 -24.16 -6.31 -30.37
N LYS A 202 -24.51 -7.47 -29.81
CA LYS A 202 -23.66 -8.66 -29.85
C LYS A 202 -23.81 -9.29 -31.24
N LEU A 203 -22.72 -9.30 -31.99
CA LEU A 203 -22.64 -10.09 -33.22
C LEU A 203 -22.55 -11.61 -32.91
N PRO A 204 -23.07 -12.45 -33.83
CA PRO A 204 -23.72 -13.72 -33.51
C PRO A 204 -22.80 -14.95 -33.48
N ASP A 205 -23.11 -15.88 -32.57
CA ASP A 205 -22.60 -17.26 -32.56
C ASP A 205 -23.27 -18.08 -33.67
N ALA A 206 -22.45 -18.74 -34.49
CA ALA A 206 -22.88 -19.64 -35.54
C ALA A 206 -23.38 -20.99 -34.97
N VAL A 207 -24.70 -21.13 -34.91
CA VAL A 207 -25.52 -22.24 -35.46
C VAL A 207 -24.91 -23.67 -35.49
N THR A 208 -25.46 -24.51 -34.59
CA THR A 208 -25.88 -25.94 -34.70
C THR A 208 -24.80 -27.01 -34.98
N THR A 209 -24.81 -28.19 -34.35
CA THR A 209 -25.93 -29.16 -34.30
C THR A 209 -25.88 -30.07 -33.07
N GLU A 210 -27.02 -30.23 -32.40
CA GLU A 210 -27.35 -31.45 -31.64
C GLU A 210 -27.70 -32.58 -32.62
N THR A 211 -27.21 -33.81 -32.36
CA THR A 211 -28.00 -35.04 -32.51
C THR A 211 -27.44 -36.12 -31.60
N GLU A 212 -28.34 -36.72 -30.84
CA GLU A 212 -28.17 -37.81 -29.88
C GLU A 212 -27.74 -39.15 -30.52
N GLY A 213 -27.16 -40.03 -29.68
CA GLY A 213 -27.48 -41.45 -29.70
C GLY A 213 -26.57 -42.41 -30.47
N ARG A 214 -25.68 -43.12 -29.75
CA ARG A 214 -25.75 -44.59 -29.54
C ARG A 214 -24.44 -45.18 -29.01
N THR A 215 -24.56 -45.78 -27.83
CA THR A 215 -23.76 -46.89 -27.33
C THR A 215 -23.94 -48.14 -28.20
N ALA A 216 -22.85 -48.85 -28.51
CA ALA A 216 -22.66 -50.32 -28.38
C ALA A 216 -21.47 -50.80 -29.24
N VAL A 217 -20.40 -51.28 -28.61
CA VAL A 217 -19.98 -52.70 -28.52
C VAL A 217 -19.73 -53.38 -29.88
N ALA A 218 -18.44 -53.66 -30.15
CA ALA A 218 -18.02 -54.76 -31.00
C ALA A 218 -16.85 -55.50 -30.32
N SER A 219 -17.20 -56.63 -29.70
CA SER A 219 -16.38 -57.85 -29.67
C SER A 219 -17.09 -58.87 -30.53
#